data_AF-A0A1B7L2B8-F1
#
_entry.id   AF-A0A1B7L2B8-F1
#
_cell.length_a   1.000
_cell.length_b   1.000
_cell.length_c   1.000
_cell.angle_alpha   90.00
_cell.angle_beta   90.00
_cell.angle_gamma   90.00
#
_symmetry.space_group_name_H-M   'P 1'
#
loop_
_entity.id
_entity.type
_entity.pdbx_description
1 polymer ?
#
loop_
_entity_poly.entity_id
_entity_poly.type
_entity_poly.pdbx_seq_one_letter_code
_entity_poly.pdbx_strand_id
1 'polypeptide(L)'
;MFRYIVFSCSIGNGDAHLKNFALQYSPDTPQIFVSPPFDITHTLIYDTIDNKMALKLASSKAFTDKSHLLKLAEGKEFRIRKYEFI
;
A
#
# COMPACT_ATOMS: atom_id res chain seq x y z
N MET A 1 5.09 -5.31 -3.01
CA MET A 1 4.63 -4.29 -2.05
C MET A 1 4.20 -2.99 -2.73
N PHE A 2 5.06 -2.29 -3.49
CA PHE A 2 4.70 -1.00 -4.14
C PHE A 2 3.33 -0.98 -4.85
N ARG A 3 3.05 -1.96 -5.72
CA ARG A 3 1.76 -2.06 -6.44
C ARG A 3 0.56 -2.16 -5.50
N TYR A 4 0.72 -2.79 -4.34
CA TYR A 4 -0.35 -2.88 -3.33
C TYR A 4 -0.58 -1.51 -2.68
N ILE A 5 0.48 -0.76 -2.37
CA ILE A 5 0.37 0.62 -1.85
C ILE A 5 -0.38 1.49 -2.86
N VAL A 6 0.02 1.49 -4.13
CA VAL A 6 -0.65 2.23 -5.20
C VAL A 6 -2.13 1.85 -5.27
N PHE A 7 -2.43 0.55 -5.33
CA PHE A 7 -3.79 0.07 -5.42
C PHE A 7 -4.64 0.52 -4.23
N SER A 8 -4.16 0.34 -2.99
CA SER A 8 -4.85 0.78 -1.77
C SER A 8 -5.10 2.29 -1.76
N CYS A 9 -4.16 3.11 -2.25
CA CYS A 9 -4.39 4.55 -2.39
C CYS A 9 -5.44 4.85 -3.47
N SER A 10 -5.35 4.22 -4.65
CA SER A 10 -6.27 4.44 -5.77
C SER A 10 -7.71 4.07 -5.46
N ILE A 11 -7.92 2.99 -4.70
CA ILE A 11 -9.24 2.56 -4.27
C ILE A 11 -9.63 3.13 -2.91
N GLY A 12 -8.88 4.06 -2.32
CA GLY A 12 -9.25 4.62 -1.02
C GLY A 12 -9.41 3.58 0.10
N ASN A 13 -8.51 2.61 0.21
CA ASN A 13 -8.48 1.64 1.31
C ASN A 13 -7.87 2.27 2.56
N GLY A 14 -8.71 2.89 3.39
CA GLY A 14 -8.31 3.53 4.64
C GLY A 14 -7.97 2.56 5.77
N ASP A 15 -8.35 1.28 5.66
CA ASP A 15 -8.21 0.30 6.73
C ASP A 15 -6.96 -0.61 6.58
N ALA A 16 -6.07 -0.32 5.64
CA ALA A 16 -4.84 -1.08 5.39
C ALA A 16 -3.79 -0.96 6.52
N HIS A 17 -4.06 -1.55 7.69
CA HIS A 17 -3.20 -1.55 8.87
C HIS A 17 -2.07 -2.58 8.75
N LEU A 18 -1.07 -2.50 9.64
CA LEU A 18 0.10 -3.40 9.60
C LEU A 18 -0.30 -4.89 9.69
N LYS A 19 -1.37 -5.23 10.43
CA LYS A 19 -1.91 -6.59 10.53
C LYS A 19 -2.49 -7.15 9.22
N ASN A 20 -2.81 -6.28 8.26
CA ASN A 20 -3.34 -6.67 6.94
C ASN A 20 -2.22 -7.01 5.93
N PHE A 21 -0.97 -7.04 6.40
CA PHE A 21 0.18 -7.50 5.63
C PHE A 21 0.82 -8.66 6.36
N ALA A 22 0.88 -9.81 5.71
CA ALA A 22 1.53 -10.99 6.26
C ALA A 22 2.69 -11.47 5.36
N LEU A 23 3.64 -12.15 6.00
CA LEU A 23 4.71 -12.87 5.34
C LEU A 23 4.39 -14.36 5.37
N GLN A 24 4.72 -15.04 4.28
CA GLN A 24 4.65 -16.49 4.17
C GLN A 24 6.06 -17.05 4.23
N TYR A 25 6.20 -18.12 5.01
CA TYR A 25 7.43 -18.86 5.21
C TYR A 25 7.29 -20.22 4.53
N SER A 26 8.24 -20.58 3.67
CA SER A 26 8.28 -21.92 3.09
C SER A 26 8.78 -22.91 4.14
N PRO A 27 8.14 -24.08 4.32
CA PRO A 27 8.58 -25.09 5.28
C PRO A 27 10.01 -25.60 4.97
N ASP A 28 10.30 -25.78 3.69
CA ASP A 28 11.51 -26.49 3.24
C ASP A 28 12.64 -25.55 2.74
N THR A 29 12.38 -24.24 2.66
CA THR A 29 13.39 -23.27 2.20
C THR A 29 13.34 -22.00 3.04
N PRO A 30 14.46 -21.29 3.26
CA PRO A 30 14.49 -20.03 4.02
C PRO A 30 13.86 -18.85 3.25
N GLN A 31 13.02 -19.12 2.25
CA GLN A 31 12.39 -18.08 1.45
C GLN A 31 11.22 -17.47 2.22
N ILE A 32 11.28 -16.16 2.39
CA ILE A 32 10.24 -15.34 2.99
C ILE A 32 9.68 -14.46 1.87
N PHE A 33 8.37 -14.53 1.66
CA PHE A 33 7.69 -13.71 0.67
C PHE A 33 6.45 -13.06 1.27
N VAL A 34 5.99 -11.98 0.65
CA VAL A 34 4.73 -11.35 1.04
C VAL A 34 3.59 -12.26 0.63
N SER A 35 2.68 -12.53 1.56
CA SER A 35 1.44 -13.27 1.28
C SER A 35 0.60 -12.58 0.18
N PRO A 36 -0.29 -13.33 -0.50
CA PRO A 36 -1.32 -12.71 -1.32
C PRO A 36 -2.09 -11.65 -0.52
N PRO A 37 -2.49 -10.52 -1.13
CA PRO A 37 -3.16 -9.45 -0.40
C PRO A 37 -4.55 -9.90 0.09
N PHE A 38 -4.92 -9.47 1.30
CA PHE A 38 -6.20 -9.76 1.94
C PHE A 38 -6.73 -8.53 2.67
N ASP A 39 -8.00 -8.57 3.08
CA ASP A 39 -8.68 -7.48 3.80
C ASP A 39 -8.61 -6.13 3.07
N ILE A 40 -8.99 -6.16 1.80
CA ILE A 40 -9.04 -4.99 0.92
C ILE A 40 -10.45 -4.41 0.96
N THR A 41 -10.58 -3.15 1.35
CA THR A 41 -11.86 -2.44 1.44
C THR A 41 -11.80 -1.09 0.73
N HIS A 42 -12.95 -0.56 0.32
CA HIS A 42 -13.10 0.80 -0.21
C HIS A 42 -13.76 1.66 0.86
N THR A 43 -12.98 2.29 1.74
CA THR A 43 -13.53 2.94 2.95
C THR A 43 -14.14 4.32 2.67
N LEU A 44 -13.82 4.92 1.52
CA LEU A 44 -14.31 6.25 1.13
C LEU A 44 -15.83 6.34 0.96
N ILE A 45 -16.54 5.21 0.83
CA ILE A 45 -18.00 5.17 0.69
C ILE A 45 -18.74 5.38 2.02
N TYR A 46 -18.03 5.31 3.14
CA TYR A 46 -18.63 5.41 4.47
C TYR A 46 -18.45 6.83 5.01
N ASP A 47 -19.52 7.63 5.00
CA ASP A 47 -19.49 9.03 5.47
C ASP A 47 -19.12 9.19 6.95
N THR A 48 -19.26 8.10 7.74
CA THR A 48 -18.98 8.08 9.18
C THR A 48 -17.54 7.73 9.52
N ILE A 49 -16.73 7.31 8.54
CA ILE A 49 -15.33 6.94 8.72
C ILE A 49 -14.45 8.12 8.31
N ASP A 50 -13.40 8.36 9.09
CA ASP A 50 -12.42 9.41 8.81
C ASP A 50 -11.66 9.06 7.51
N ASN A 51 -11.66 9.95 6.52
CA ASN A 51 -11.09 9.74 5.18
C ASN A 51 -9.55 9.75 5.18
N LYS A 52 -8.95 8.82 5.93
CA LYS A 52 -7.53 8.73 6.22
C LYS A 52 -7.02 7.30 6.04
N MET A 53 -5.76 7.19 5.66
CA MET A 53 -5.03 5.92 5.55
C MET A 53 -4.62 5.41 6.94
N ALA A 54 -4.73 4.10 7.14
CA ALA A 54 -4.27 3.40 8.34
C ALA A 54 -2.76 3.53 8.60
N LEU A 55 -1.92 3.68 7.57
CA LEU A 55 -0.48 3.87 7.67
C LEU A 55 -0.06 5.22 7.09
N LYS A 56 1.02 5.81 7.61
CA LYS A 56 1.51 7.09 7.09
C LYS A 56 2.28 6.88 5.79
N LEU A 57 2.08 7.79 4.83
CA LEU A 57 2.95 7.95 3.67
C LEU A 57 3.41 9.39 3.60
N ALA A 58 4.71 9.62 3.41
CA ALA A 58 5.31 10.97 3.42
C ALA A 58 4.87 11.80 4.65
N SER A 59 4.90 11.18 5.85
CA SER A 59 4.47 11.77 7.13
C SER A 59 2.99 12.15 7.23
N SER A 60 2.17 11.85 6.21
CA SER A 60 0.74 12.15 6.17
C SER A 60 -0.13 10.90 6.28
N LYS A 61 -1.33 11.08 6.81
CA LYS A 61 -2.42 10.09 6.82
C LYS A 61 -3.45 10.35 5.72
N ALA A 62 -3.35 11.44 4.95
CA ALA A 62 -4.26 11.71 3.85
C ALA A 62 -4.03 10.70 2.72
N PHE A 63 -5.10 10.30 2.02
CA PHE A 63 -4.95 9.56 0.77
C PHE A 63 -4.03 10.33 -0.17
N THR A 64 -3.02 9.63 -0.66
CA THR A 64 -1.92 10.27 -1.37
C THR A 64 -2.29 10.49 -2.84
N ASP A 65 -1.73 11.54 -3.44
CA ASP A 65 -1.90 11.82 -4.87
C ASP A 65 -0.88 11.05 -5.73
N LYS A 66 -1.07 11.14 -7.05
CA LYS A 66 -0.15 10.54 -8.03
C LYS A 66 1.29 11.02 -7.85
N SER A 67 1.51 12.30 -7.55
CA SER A 67 2.86 12.87 -7.39
C SER A 67 3.65 12.18 -6.28
N HIS A 68 3.01 11.95 -5.13
CA HIS A 68 3.63 11.27 -4.00
C HIS A 68 3.91 9.79 -4.29
N LEU A 69 3.05 9.10 -5.04
CA LEU A 69 3.30 7.72 -5.47
C LEU A 69 4.48 7.60 -6.43
N LEU A 70 4.62 8.54 -7.37
CA LEU A 70 5.77 8.57 -8.30
C LEU A 70 7.08 8.82 -7.52
N LYS A 71 7.09 9.75 -6.57
CA LYS A 71 8.24 9.97 -5.67
C LYS A 71 8.59 8.73 -4.85
N LEU A 72 7.58 7.98 -4.38
CA LEU A 72 7.80 6.71 -3.68
C LEU A 72 8.43 5.65 -4.62
N ALA A 73 8.02 5.62 -5.90
CA ALA A 73 8.54 4.70 -6.91
C ALA A 73 10.02 4.96 -7.25
N GLU A 74 10.41 6.24 -7.30
CA GLU A 74 11.79 6.71 -7.48
C GLU A 74 12.67 6.47 -6.25
N GLY A 75 12.06 6.32 -5.08
CA GLY A 75 12.74 6.13 -3.81
C GLY A 75 13.69 4.92 -3.80
N LYS A 76 14.74 5.01 -2.97
CA LYS A 76 15.79 3.99 -2.85
C LYS A 76 15.26 2.59 -2.52
N GLU A 77 14.10 2.51 -1.87
CA GLU A 77 13.44 1.28 -1.42
C GLU A 77 12.79 0.46 -2.54
N PHE A 78 12.18 1.12 -3.53
CA PHE A 78 11.39 0.42 -4.57
C PHE A 78 12.06 0.41 -5.95
N ARG A 79 12.73 1.51 -6.35
CA ARG A 79 13.46 1.63 -7.64
C ARG A 79 12.70 1.02 -8.83
N ILE A 80 11.41 1.35 -8.96
CA ILE A 80 10.57 0.79 -10.02
C ILE A 80 11.03 1.34 -11.37
N ARG A 81 11.25 0.50 -12.37
CA ARG A 81 11.55 0.95 -13.75
C ARG A 81 10.26 1.32 -14.47
N LYS A 82 10.29 2.34 -15.33
CA LYS A 82 9.12 2.81 -16.12
C LYS A 82 7.90 3.16 -15.25
N TYR A 83 8.12 3.78 -14.09
CA TYR A 83 7.04 4.18 -13.17
C TYR A 83 6.14 5.30 -13.72
N GLU A 84 6.54 5.93 -14.82
CA GLU A 84 5.81 6.99 -15.53
C GLU A 84 4.42 6.56 -16.02
N PHE A 85 4.21 5.25 -16.20
CA PHE A 85 2.94 4.66 -16.63
C PHE A 85 2.01 4.25 -15.48
N ILE A 86 2.39 4.56 -14.24
CA ILE A 86 1.60 4.31 -13.02
C ILE A 86 0.59 5.43 -12.83
#